data_AF-A0A3S0A4J4-F1
#
_entry.id   AF-A0A3S0A4J4-F1
#
_cell.length_a   1.000
_cell.length_b   1.000
_cell.length_c   1.000
_cell.angle_alpha   90.00
_cell.angle_beta   90.00
_cell.angle_gamma   90.00
#
_symmetry.space_group_name_H-M   'P 1'
#
loop_
_entity.id
_entity.type
_entity.pdbx_description
1 polymer ?
#
loop_
_entity_poly.entity_id
_entity_poly.type
_entity_poly.pdbx_seq_one_letter_code
_entity_poly.pdbx_strand_id
1 'polypeptide(L)' 'MSRWGYFSVYKCIYKNSIPDGKGYYYPVTILTDVDKNNVAFKEELFGPVFIYYLC' A
#
# COMPACT_ATOMS: atom_id res chain seq x y z
N MET A 1 6.72 1.02 23.67
CA MET A 1 8.12 0.55 23.44
C MET A 1 8.09 -0.91 23.03
N SER A 2 8.26 -1.21 21.74
CA SER A 2 8.47 -2.56 21.22
C SER A 2 9.52 -2.53 20.11
N ARG A 3 10.78 -2.43 20.56
CA ARG A 3 12.07 -3.00 20.12
C ARG A 3 12.43 -3.30 18.65
N TRP A 4 11.60 -3.04 17.65
CA TRP A 4 11.97 -3.13 16.23
C TRP A 4 11.32 -1.97 15.47
N GLY A 5 12.16 -1.04 14.98
CA GLY A 5 11.71 0.14 14.23
C GLY A 5 11.09 -0.26 12.89
N TYR A 6 10.13 0.54 12.42
CA TYR A 6 9.32 0.37 11.20
C TYR A 6 8.10 -0.56 11.31
N PHE A 7 7.21 -0.31 12.27
CA PHE A 7 5.80 -0.60 12.02
C PHE A 7 5.21 0.57 11.23
N SER A 8 5.35 0.53 9.90
CA SER A 8 4.55 1.34 8.98
C SER A 8 3.09 0.95 9.19
N VAL A 9 2.36 1.75 9.98
CA VAL A 9 0.92 1.56 10.11
C VAL A 9 0.31 2.07 8.81
N TYR A 10 -0.36 1.20 8.08
CA TYR A 10 -1.18 1.57 6.94
C TYR A 10 -2.42 0.69 6.93
N LYS A 11 -3.52 1.24 6.45
CA LYS A 11 -4.77 0.52 6.29
C LYS A 11 -5.09 0.38 4.82
N CYS A 12 -5.20 -0.86 4.36
CA CYS A 12 -5.70 -1.16 3.02
C CYS A 12 -7.24 -1.17 3.06
N ILE A 13 -7.87 -0.24 2.33
CA ILE A 13 -9.34 -0.09 2.32
C ILE A 13 -9.99 -0.65 1.05
N TYR A 14 -9.20 -0.99 0.03
CA TYR A 14 -9.72 -1.52 -1.22
C TYR A 14 -8.74 -2.50 -1.83
N LYS A 15 -9.24 -3.69 -2.13
CA LYS A 15 -8.55 -4.72 -2.90
C LYS A 15 -9.58 -5.42 -3.78
N ASN A 16 -9.47 -5.23 -5.09
CA ASN A 16 -10.33 -5.92 -6.04
C ASN A 16 -9.93 -7.40 -6.20
N SER A 17 -10.84 -8.23 -6.71
CA SER A 17 -10.53 -9.62 -7.07
C SER A 17 -9.60 -9.69 -8.28
N ILE A 18 -8.70 -10.67 -8.28
CA ILE A 18 -7.86 -11.01 -9.44
C ILE A 18 -8.76 -11.77 -10.43
N PRO A 19 -8.83 -11.37 -11.71
CA PRO A 19 -9.64 -12.08 -12.70
C PRO A 19 -9.08 -13.48 -13.00
N ASP A 20 -9.98 -14.43 -13.27
CA ASP A 20 -9.62 -15.76 -13.72
C ASP A 20 -9.09 -15.72 -15.17
N GLY A 21 -7.97 -16.40 -15.44
CA GLY A 21 -7.39 -16.50 -16.78
C GLY A 21 -5.87 -16.34 -16.80
N LYS A 22 -5.30 -16.31 -18.01
CA LYS A 22 -3.86 -16.12 -18.21
C LYS A 22 -3.50 -14.64 -18.20
N GLY A 23 -2.47 -14.26 -17.45
CA GLY A 23 -1.95 -12.90 -17.37
C GLY A 23 -1.38 -12.59 -15.98
N TYR A 24 -0.84 -11.37 -15.81
CA TYR A 24 -0.34 -10.87 -14.53
C TYR A 24 -1.18 -9.67 -14.10
N TYR A 25 -2.22 -9.92 -13.31
CA TYR A 25 -3.16 -8.89 -12.88
C TYR A 25 -2.85 -8.45 -11.46
N TYR A 26 -2.68 -7.15 -11.30
CA TYR A 26 -2.52 -6.50 -10.00
C TYR A 26 -3.73 -5.62 -9.75
N PRO A 27 -4.59 -5.94 -8.78
CA PRO A 27 -5.75 -5.11 -8.47
C PRO A 27 -5.29 -3.78 -7.89
N VAL A 28 -6.10 -2.74 -8.15
CA VAL A 28 -5.89 -1.43 -7.53
C VAL A 28 -5.88 -1.60 -6.01
N THR A 29 -4.84 -1.06 -5.37
CA THR A 29 -4.66 -1.10 -3.92
C THR A 29 -4.68 0.32 -3.38
N ILE A 30 -5.53 0.59 -2.40
CA ILE A 30 -5.63 1.91 -1.77
C ILE A 30 -5.12 1.81 -0.33
N LEU A 31 -4.03 2.53 -0.04
CA LEU A 31 -3.43 2.65 1.28
C LEU A 31 -3.87 3.97 1.93
N THR A 32 -4.36 3.88 3.15
CA THR A 32 -4.76 4.99 4.01
C THR A 32 -3.99 4.95 5.33
N ASP A 33 -4.06 6.03 6.11
CA ASP A 33 -3.33 6.19 7.38
C ASP A 33 -1.81 5.99 7.23
N VAL A 34 -1.29 6.23 6.02
CA VAL A 34 0.15 6.15 5.74
C VAL A 34 0.83 7.35 6.38
N ASP A 35 2.02 7.17 6.94
CA ASP A 35 2.85 8.27 7.45
C ASP A 35 4.02 8.58 6.50
N LYS A 36 4.62 9.78 6.61
CA LYS A 36 5.75 10.20 5.75
C LYS A 36 7.02 9.34 5.90
N ASN A 37 7.17 8.61 7.01
CA ASN A 37 8.30 7.71 7.20
C ASN A 37 8.09 6.34 6.55
N ASN A 38 6.86 6.04 6.12
CA ASN A 38 6.50 4.79 5.49
C ASN A 38 7.24 4.60 4.16
N VAL A 39 7.79 3.39 3.95
CA VAL A 39 8.47 3.03 2.69
C VAL A 39 7.56 3.21 1.47
N ALA A 40 6.27 2.90 1.61
CA ALA A 40 5.29 3.10 0.55
C ALA A 40 5.19 4.57 0.13
N PHE A 41 5.39 5.51 1.06
CA PHE A 41 5.38 6.94 0.77
C PHE A 41 6.69 7.42 0.11
N LYS A 42 7.82 6.78 0.42
CA LYS A 42 9.16 7.23 0.01
C LYS A 42 9.65 6.63 -1.31
N GLU A 43 9.18 5.43 -1.64
CA GLU A 43 9.70 4.65 -2.76
C GLU A 43 8.65 4.41 -3.84
N GLU A 44 9.11 4.16 -5.06
CA GLU A 44 8.25 3.82 -6.19
C GLU A 44 7.78 2.36 -6.10
N LEU A 45 6.46 2.13 -6.19
CA LEU A 45 5.86 0.81 -5.96
C LEU A 45 5.59 -0.02 -7.24
N PHE A 46 5.86 0.55 -8.43
CA PHE A 46 5.73 -0.12 -9.74
C PHE A 46 4.45 -0.96 -9.90
N GLY A 47 3.31 -0.40 -9.47
CA GLY A 47 2.03 -1.07 -9.51
C GLY A 47 0.88 -0.09 -9.28
N PRO A 48 -0.39 -0.53 -9.42
CA PRO A 48 -1.56 0.33 -9.28
C PRO A 48 -1.89 0.60 -7.81
N VAL A 49 -0.99 1.31 -7.13
CA VAL A 49 -1.10 1.65 -5.72
C VAL A 49 -1.36 3.14 -5.57
N PHE A 50 -2.44 3.48 -4.86
CA PHE A 50 -2.74 4.85 -4.47
C PHE A 50 -2.51 5.02 -2.97
N ILE A 51 -1.83 6.11 -2.60
CA ILE A 51 -1.51 6.44 -1.22
C ILE A 51 -2.26 7.71 -0.83
N TYR A 52 -3.13 7.58 0.16
CA TYR A 52 -3.82 8.69 0.78
C TYR A 52 -3.10 9.08 2.07
N TYR A 53 -2.58 10.31 2.09
CA TYR A 53 -1.84 10.90 3.21
C TYR A 53 -2.47 12.27 3.54
N LEU A 54 -2.78 12.51 4.81
CA LEU A 54 -3.21 13.83 5.31
C LEU A 54 -2.00 14.60 5.83
N CYS A 55 -1.81 15.84 5.34
CA CYS A 55 -0.63 16.63 5.64
C CYS A 55 -0.59 17.17 7.07
#